data_AF-A0A2N2G4W7-F1
#
_entry.id   AF-A0A2N2G4W7-F1
#
_cell.length_a   1.000
_cell.length_b   1.000
_cell.length_c   1.000
_cell.angle_alpha   90.00
_cell.angle_beta   90.00
_cell.angle_gamma   90.00
#
_symmetry.space_group_name_H-M   'P 1'
#
loop_
_entity.id
_entity.type
_entity.pdbx_description
1 polymer ?
#
loop_
_entity_poly.entity_id
_entity_poly.type
_entity_poly.pdbx_seq_one_letter_code
_entity_poly.pdbx_strand_id
1 'polypeptide(L)' 'MHTIKLNVGDGIYNHLMFLLKNLKTNELEIIEDKENTTTQEEIDFSKYKISAFKDIKDSLQWQKEIRNEWDR' A
#
# COMPACT_ATOMS: atom_id res chain seq x y z
N MET A 1 -1.77 -10.86 34.26
CA MET A 1 -0.82 -10.39 33.23
C MET A 1 -0.93 -8.87 33.16
N HIS A 2 0.20 -8.16 33.16
CA HIS A 2 0.21 -6.70 33.11
C HIS A 2 0.72 -6.26 31.73
N THR A 3 0.04 -5.29 31.12
CA THR A 3 0.39 -4.78 29.79
C THR A 3 1.05 -3.43 29.94
N ILE A 4 2.19 -3.25 29.30
CA ILE A 4 2.92 -1.98 29.25
C ILE A 4 2.84 -1.47 27.81
N LYS A 5 2.40 -0.23 27.61
CA LYS A 5 2.47 0.47 26.32
C LYS A 5 3.64 1.44 26.36
N LEU A 6 4.54 1.33 25.39
CA LEU A 6 5.73 2.16 25.30
C LEU A 6 5.67 2.98 24.01
N ASN A 7 5.75 4.30 24.14
CA ASN A 7 6.01 5.18 23.01
C ASN A 7 7.51 5.48 23.00
N VAL A 8 8.22 4.99 21.99
CA VAL A 8 9.69 4.99 21.96
C VAL A 8 10.14 5.60 20.64
N GLY A 9 11.09 6.53 20.69
CA GLY A 9 11.70 7.07 19.48
C GLY A 9 12.63 6.07 18.80
N ASP A 10 12.81 6.22 17.49
CA ASP A 10 13.55 5.28 16.63
C ASP A 10 14.97 4.97 17.12
N GLY A 11 15.67 5.96 17.70
CA GLY A 11 17.03 5.79 18.20
C GLY A 11 17.17 4.80 19.36
N ILE A 12 16.10 4.57 20.13
CA ILE A 12 16.10 3.66 21.29
C ILE A 12 15.31 2.38 21.00
N TYR A 13 14.40 2.42 20.01
CA TYR A 13 13.56 1.28 19.63
C TYR A 13 14.36 -0.01 19.42
N ASN A 14 15.42 0.05 18.61
CA ASN A 14 16.25 -1.12 18.31
C ASN A 14 16.96 -1.69 19.53
N HIS A 15 17.45 -0.81 20.42
CA HIS A 15 18.12 -1.21 21.65
C HIS A 15 17.14 -1.88 22.63
N LEU A 16 15.94 -1.32 22.77
CA LEU A 16 14.91 -1.89 23.62
C LEU A 16 14.43 -3.23 23.09
N MET A 17 14.17 -3.34 21.78
CA MET A 17 13.74 -4.58 21.14
C MET A 17 14.81 -5.68 21.27
N PHE A 18 16.09 -5.32 21.14
CA PHE A 18 17.19 -6.26 21.39
C PHE A 18 17.17 -6.77 22.84
N LEU A 19 17.04 -5.88 23.82
CA LEU A 19 17.01 -6.26 25.24
C LEU A 19 15.82 -7.19 25.52
N LEU A 20 14.62 -6.82 25.07
CA LEU A 20 13.39 -7.58 25.29
C LEU A 20 13.47 -8.99 24.68
N LYS A 21 14.00 -9.11 23.45
CA LYS A 21 14.18 -10.42 22.78
C LYS A 21 15.20 -11.31 23.48
N ASN A 22 16.21 -10.72 24.12
CA ASN A 22 17.29 -11.48 24.77
C ASN A 22 16.96 -11.95 26.19
N LEU A 23 15.88 -11.44 26.81
CA LEU A 23 15.46 -11.90 28.13
C LEU A 23 15.11 -13.40 28.16
N LYS A 24 14.78 -14.02 27.01
CA LYS A 24 14.51 -15.47 26.86
C LYS A 24 13.60 -16.03 27.96
N THR A 25 12.57 -15.28 28.34
CA THR A 25 11.58 -15.74 29.31
C THR A 25 10.29 -16.13 28.59
N ASN A 26 9.65 -17.21 29.05
CA ASN A 26 8.33 -17.61 28.56
C ASN A 26 7.20 -16.72 29.12
N GLU A 27 7.57 -15.70 29.90
CA GLU A 27 6.67 -14.79 30.60
C GLU A 27 6.51 -13.45 29.86
N LEU A 28 7.22 -13.26 28.75
CA LEU A 28 7.21 -12.04 27.94
C LEU A 28 6.64 -12.31 26.55
N GLU A 29 5.57 -11.61 26.22
CA GLU A 29 5.01 -11.56 24.87
C GLU A 29 5.26 -10.16 24.28
N ILE A 30 5.87 -10.10 23.09
CA ILE A 30 6.18 -8.85 22.39
C ILE A 30 5.18 -8.69 21.24
N ILE A 31 4.30 -7.69 21.34
CA ILE A 31 3.32 -7.35 20.31
C ILE A 31 3.73 -6.02 19.69
N GLU A 32 3.95 -6.02 18.37
CA GLU A 32 4.33 -4.83 17.60
C GLU A 32 3.14 -4.40 16.74
N ASP A 33 2.48 -3.31 17.12
CA ASP A 33 1.46 -2.66 16.30
C ASP A 33 2.17 -1.87 15.20
N LYS A 34 2.60 -2.56 14.14
CA LYS A 34 2.96 -1.89 12.89
C LYS A 34 1.68 -1.40 12.26
N GLU A 35 1.51 -0.09 12.14
CA GLU A 35 0.60 0.45 11.16
C GLU A 35 1.05 -0.13 9.81
N ASN A 36 0.25 -1.04 9.25
CA ASN A 36 0.43 -1.46 7.87
C ASN A 36 0.31 -0.19 7.05
N THR A 37 1.44 0.41 6.67
CA THR A 37 1.48 1.34 5.55
C THR A 37 0.88 0.56 4.41
N THR A 38 -0.37 0.89 4.07
CA THR A 38 -1.13 0.32 2.97
C THR A 38 -0.17 0.31 1.78
N THR A 39 0.38 -0.86 1.47
CA THR A 39 1.09 -1.06 0.21
C THR A 39 0.12 -0.57 -0.84
N GLN A 40 0.51 0.46 -1.59
CA GLN A 40 -0.26 0.89 -2.75
C GLN A 40 -0.52 -0.38 -3.55
N GLU A 41 -1.77 -0.85 -3.53
CA GLU A 41 -2.16 -2.02 -4.29
C GLU A 41 -1.96 -1.61 -5.74
N GLU A 42 -0.84 -2.06 -6.35
CA GLU A 42 -0.63 -1.88 -7.77
C GLU A 42 -1.81 -2.53 -8.48
N ILE A 43 -2.66 -1.70 -9.08
CA ILE A 43 -3.80 -2.16 -9.83
C ILE A 43 -3.24 -2.90 -11.04
N ASP A 44 -3.33 -4.22 -11.02
CA ASP A 44 -2.93 -5.07 -12.13
C ASP A 44 -3.96 -4.96 -13.26
N PHE A 45 -3.69 -4.04 -14.19
CA PHE A 45 -4.54 -3.79 -15.35
C PHE A 45 -4.54 -4.95 -16.36
N SER A 46 -3.61 -5.91 -16.26
CA SER A 46 -3.53 -7.04 -17.20
C SER A 46 -4.72 -8.01 -17.07
N LYS A 47 -5.40 -8.01 -15.92
CA LYS A 47 -6.60 -8.83 -15.67
C LYS A 47 -7.84 -8.32 -16.40
N TYR A 48 -7.85 -7.07 -16.85
CA TYR A 48 -9.02 -6.47 -17.50
C TYR A 48 -8.90 -6.55 -19.02
N LYS A 49 -9.78 -7.35 -19.65
CA LYS A 49 -9.93 -7.36 -21.11
C LYS A 49 -10.80 -6.19 -21.54
N ILE A 50 -10.19 -5.07 -21.90
CA ILE A 50 -10.90 -3.88 -22.39
C ILE A 50 -11.26 -4.08 -23.87
N SER A 51 -12.56 -4.22 -24.16
CA SER A 51 -13.11 -4.35 -25.52
C SER A 51 -13.75 -3.08 -26.05
N ALA A 52 -13.97 -2.06 -25.21
CA ALA A 52 -14.72 -0.84 -25.54
C ALA A 52 -14.16 -0.05 -26.74
N PHE A 53 -12.86 -0.22 -27.04
CA PHE A 53 -12.18 0.50 -28.10
C PHE A 53 -11.91 -0.36 -29.35
N LYS A 54 -12.37 -1.61 -29.36
CA LYS A 54 -12.03 -2.59 -30.41
C LYS A 54 -12.60 -2.22 -31.78
N ASP A 55 -13.73 -1.52 -31.80
CA ASP A 55 -14.43 -1.14 -33.03
C ASP A 55 -13.94 0.20 -33.60
N ILE A 56 -13.02 0.89 -32.89
CA ILE A 56 -12.40 2.12 -33.38
C ILE A 56 -11.40 1.76 -34.48
N LYS A 57 -11.79 2.01 -35.73
CA LYS A 57 -10.96 1.73 -36.91
C LYS A 57 -9.82 2.72 -37.10
N ASP A 58 -10.07 4.00 -36.80
CA ASP A 58 -9.09 5.09 -36.90
C ASP A 58 -9.07 5.87 -35.59
N SER A 59 -8.02 5.62 -34.79
CA SER A 59 -7.84 6.23 -33.48
C SER A 59 -7.59 7.74 -33.56
N LEU A 60 -6.97 8.23 -34.64
CA LEU A 60 -6.66 9.64 -34.79
C LEU A 60 -7.91 10.45 -35.15
N GLN A 61 -8.78 9.91 -35.99
CA GLN A 61 -10.06 10.54 -36.30
C GLN A 61 -10.98 10.56 -35.08
N TRP A 62 -11.11 9.43 -34.38
CA TRP A 62 -11.90 9.35 -33.15
C TRP A 62 -11.44 10.38 -32.09
N GLN A 63 -10.13 10.55 -31.88
CA GLN A 63 -9.61 11.57 -30.97
C GLN A 63 -9.92 13.00 -31.42
N LYS A 64 -9.89 13.28 -32.73
CA LYS A 64 -10.23 14.59 -33.29
C LYS A 64 -11.70 14.91 -33.11
N GLU A 65 -12.59 13.94 -33.34
CA GLU A 65 -14.03 14.07 -33.14
C GLU A 65 -14.36 14.42 -31.69
N ILE A 66 -13.80 13.67 -30.74
CA ILE A 66 -13.97 13.96 -29.30
C ILE A 66 -13.47 15.37 -28.95
N ARG A 67 -12.32 15.81 -29.49
CA ARG A 67 -11.84 17.18 -29.23
C ARG A 67 -12.81 18.25 -29.77
N ASN A 68 -13.29 18.06 -31.00
CA ASN A 68 -14.21 19.00 -31.63
C ASN A 68 -15.57 19.09 -30.93
N GLU A 69 -16.00 18.03 -30.23
CA GLU A 69 -17.22 18.06 -29.41
C GLU A 69 -17.10 19.01 -28.21
N TRP A 70 -15.90 19.16 -27.65
CA TRP A 70 -15.66 20.02 -26.48
C TRP A 70 -15.47 21.48 -26.85
N ASP A 71 -15.10 21.75 -28.11
CA ASP A 71 -14.92 23.10 -28.66
C ASP A 71 -16.22 23.73 -29.20
N ARG A 72 -17.38 23.10 -28.97
CA ARG A 72 -18.73 23.63 -29.29
C ARG A 72 -19.35 24.40 -28.13
#